data_AF-A0A2D4UM45-F1
#
_entry.id   AF-A0A2D4UM45-F1
#
_cell.length_a   1.000
_cell.length_b   1.000
_cell.length_c   1.000
_cell.angle_alpha   90.00
_cell.angle_beta   90.00
_cell.angle_gamma   90.00
#
_symmetry.space_group_name_H-M   'P 1'
#
loop_
_entity.id
_entity.type
_entity.pdbx_description
1 polymer ?
#
loop_
_entity_poly.entity_id
_entity_poly.type
_entity_poly.pdbx_seq_one_letter_code
_entity_poly.pdbx_strand_id
1 'polypeptide(L)' 'MSKCILSKDGTYLTIVEGKTRLRFHAIWLRDNAWDPATRSAN' A
#
# COMPACT_ATOMS: atom_id res chain seq x y z
N MET A 1 -9.94 -4.94 13.67
CA MET A 1 -8.48 -5.00 13.41
C MET A 1 -8.30 -5.29 11.93
N SER A 2 -7.65 -4.39 11.19
CA SER A 2 -7.35 -4.59 9.77
C SER A 2 -6.16 -5.53 9.62
N LYS A 3 -6.17 -6.38 8.58
CA LYS A 3 -5.06 -7.31 8.27
C LYS A 3 -4.40 -6.90 6.96
N CYS A 4 -3.08 -6.82 6.95
CA CYS A 4 -2.29 -6.62 5.74
C CYS A 4 -1.72 -7.97 5.26
N ILE A 5 -1.86 -8.26 3.96
CA ILE A 5 -1.35 -9.47 3.33
C ILE A 5 -0.51 -9.04 2.12
N LEU A 6 0.78 -9.38 2.13
CA LEU A 6 1.67 -9.17 0.98
C LEU A 6 1.49 -10.29 -0.05
N SER A 7 1.43 -9.93 -1.34
CA SER A 7 1.48 -10.93 -2.41
C SER A 7 2.84 -11.65 -2.43
N LYS A 8 2.88 -12.91 -2.83
CA LYS A 8 4.10 -13.74 -2.81
C LYS A 8 5.24 -13.13 -3.65
N ASP A 9 4.90 -12.42 -4.70
CA ASP A 9 5.83 -11.74 -5.63
C ASP A 9 6.16 -10.30 -5.21
N GLY A 10 5.54 -9.79 -4.13
CA GLY A 10 5.72 -8.42 -3.66
C GLY A 10 5.14 -7.33 -4.57
N THR A 11 4.34 -7.67 -5.59
CA THR A 11 3.87 -6.69 -6.59
C THR A 11 2.69 -5.85 -6.10
N TYR A 12 1.98 -6.31 -5.07
CA TYR A 12 0.91 -5.59 -4.37
C TYR A 12 0.71 -6.13 -2.96
N LEU A 13 0.02 -5.35 -2.12
CA LEU A 13 -0.53 -5.81 -0.84
C LEU A 13 -2.05 -5.70 -0.83
N THR A 14 -2.68 -6.48 0.03
CA THR A 14 -4.12 -6.43 0.29
C THR A 14 -4.38 -6.05 1.74
N ILE A 15 -5.16 -5.00 1.95
CA ILE A 15 -5.74 -4.67 3.26
C ILE A 15 -7.12 -5.32 3.35
N VAL A 16 -7.34 -6.10 4.41
CA VAL A 16 -8.62 -6.73 4.72
C VAL A 16 -9.26 -5.99 5.89
N GLU A 17 -10.43 -5.42 5.63
CA GLU A 17 -11.26 -4.69 6.60
C GLU A 17 -12.66 -5.27 6.61
N GLY A 18 -12.92 -6.19 7.54
CA GLY A 18 -14.17 -6.95 7.59
C GLY A 18 -14.37 -7.77 6.32
N LYS A 19 -15.41 -7.46 5.54
CA LYS A 19 -15.70 -8.10 4.25
C LYS A 19 -15.01 -7.40 3.07
N THR A 20 -14.45 -6.21 3.30
CA THR A 20 -13.81 -5.39 2.27
C THR A 20 -12.35 -5.82 2.07
N ARG A 21 -11.93 -5.84 0.80
CA ARG A 21 -10.54 -6.11 0.41
C ARG A 21 -10.07 -5.01 -0.54
N LEU A 22 -9.03 -4.30 -0.13
CA LEU A 22 -8.42 -3.22 -0.91
C LEU A 22 -7.03 -3.64 -1.35
N ARG A 23 -6.73 -3.52 -2.65
CA ARG A 23 -5.41 -3.86 -3.21
C ARG A 23 -4.65 -2.61 -3.59
N PHE A 24 -3.36 -2.58 -3.26
CA PHE A 24 -2.47 -1.49 -3.58
C PHE A 24 -1.21 -2.05 -4.25
N HIS A 25 -0.96 -1.64 -5.50
CA HIS A 25 0.26 -2.02 -6.22
C HIS A 25 1.49 -1.40 -5.57
N ALA A 26 2.57 -2.17 -5.47
CA ALA A 26 3.81 -1.75 -4.83
C ALA A 26 4.43 -0.51 -5.49
N ILE A 27 4.43 -0.47 -6.84
CA ILE A 27 4.92 0.68 -7.60
C ILE A 27 4.11 1.94 -7.24
N TRP A 28 2.78 1.81 -7.20
CA TRP A 28 1.92 2.94 -6.84
C TRP A 28 2.18 3.45 -5.43
N LEU A 29 2.32 2.53 -4.45
CA LEU A 29 2.61 2.89 -3.06
C LEU A 29 3.95 3.62 -2.93
N ARG A 30 4.98 3.16 -3.64
CA ARG A 30 6.30 3.81 -3.67
C ARG A 30 6.21 5.21 -4.28
N ASP A 31 5.56 5.33 -5.44
CA ASP A 31 5.47 6.60 -6.16
C ASP A 31 4.59 7.63 -5.42
N ASN A 32 3.72 7.18 -4.51
CA ASN A 32 2.83 8.03 -3.70
C ASN A 32 3.23 8.09 -2.22
N ALA A 33 4.45 7.64 -1.86
CA ALA A 33 4.90 7.62 -0.48
C ALA A 33 4.83 9.01 0.17
N TRP A 34 4.51 9.05 1.47
CA TRP A 34 4.36 10.29 2.23
C TRP A 34 5.64 10.66 2.99
N ASP A 35 6.80 10.28 2.48
CA ASP A 35 8.07 10.67 3.07
C ASP A 35 8.63 11.95 2.41
N PRO A 36 9.49 12.72 3.09
CA PRO A 36 10.03 13.97 2.55
C PRO A 36 10.88 13.81 1.27
N ALA A 37 11.42 12.62 1.00
CA ALA A 37 12.18 12.38 -0.23
C ALA A 37 11.26 12.14 -1.44
N THR A 38 9.99 11.77 -1.20
CA THR A 38 8.99 11.56 -2.26
C THR A 38 8.02 12.73 -2.40
N ARG A 39 7.57 13.35 -1.29
CA ARG A 39 6.64 14.48 -1.28
C ARG A 39 7.28 15.76 -0.78
N SER A 40 7.09 16.84 -1.53
CA SER A 40 7.44 18.19 -1.08
C SER A 40 6.58 18.59 0.11
N ALA A 41 7.16 19.31 1.07
CA ALA A 41 6.48 19.80 2.28
C ALA A 41 5.57 21.03 2.06
N ASN A 42 5.25 21.35 0.80
CA ASN A 42 4.51 22.57 0.44
C ASN A 42 3.02 22.47 0.78
#